data_AF-A0A2U1NL68-F1
#
_entry.id   AF-A0A2U1NL68-F1
#
_cell.length_a   1.000
_cell.length_b   1.000
_cell.length_c   1.000
_cell.angle_alpha   90.00
_cell.angle_beta   90.00
_cell.angle_gamma   90.00
#
_symmetry.space_group_name_H-M   'P 1'
#
loop_
_entity.id
_entity.type
_entity.pdbx_description
1 polymer ?
#
loop_
_entity_poly.entity_id
_entity_poly.type
_entity_poly.pdbx_seq_one_letter_code
_entity_poly.pdbx_strand_id
1 'polypeptide(L)'
;MNGSASKEDQNDQKSDEVKEADDEYSDDEMTDEESSEEEDDDDDEYINIDVNELRGNLTCKLCEGIIKHTKAIKNCLHRFCGACIDKWFNDGNKECPVCGSDCPNQHASLGDGIYDKIIAAFFPQ
;
A
#
# COMPACT_ATOMS: atom_id res chain seq x y z
N MET A 1 -20.62 47.30 24.76
CA MET A 1 -20.69 45.83 24.65
C MET A 1 -19.31 45.37 24.24
N ASN A 2 -18.41 45.26 25.21
CA ASN A 2 -17.02 44.88 25.01
C ASN A 2 -16.73 44.00 26.24
N GLY A 3 -16.15 42.83 26.21
CA GLY A 3 -15.53 41.96 25.22
C GLY A 3 -14.95 40.81 26.06
N SER A 4 -14.90 39.59 25.54
CA SER A 4 -14.28 38.48 26.28
C SER A 4 -13.33 37.73 25.35
N ALA A 5 -12.03 37.89 25.65
CA ALA A 5 -10.97 37.00 25.24
C ALA A 5 -10.69 36.04 26.41
N SER A 6 -10.54 34.75 26.14
CA SER A 6 -10.06 33.76 27.12
C SER A 6 -8.77 33.15 26.61
N LYS A 7 -7.74 33.17 27.45
CA LYS A 7 -6.45 32.47 27.32
C LYS A 7 -6.36 31.38 28.38
N GLU A 8 -5.70 30.26 28.02
CA GLU A 8 -4.58 29.54 28.69
C GLU A 8 -4.69 29.32 30.22
N ASP A 9 -4.29 28.21 30.87
CA ASP A 9 -3.57 26.97 30.55
C ASP A 9 -3.51 26.14 31.87
N GLN A 10 -2.87 24.97 31.82
CA GLN A 10 -2.29 24.17 32.94
C GLN A 10 -3.16 23.05 33.54
N ASN A 11 -2.66 21.82 33.42
CA ASN A 11 -2.91 20.76 34.40
C ASN A 11 -1.65 19.92 34.63
N ASP A 12 -1.52 19.53 35.89
CA ASP A 12 -0.36 19.19 36.69
C ASP A 12 0.32 17.83 36.43
N GLN A 13 1.56 17.78 36.92
CA GLN A 13 2.49 16.66 36.97
C GLN A 13 2.44 15.95 38.35
N LYS A 14 3.05 14.74 38.43
CA LYS A 14 3.42 13.90 39.62
C LYS A 14 2.49 12.66 39.82
N SER A 15 2.94 11.44 40.11
CA SER A 15 3.99 10.97 41.02
C SER A 15 4.47 9.51 40.78
N ASP A 16 5.61 9.20 41.38
CA ASP A 16 6.50 8.03 41.33
C ASP A 16 6.08 6.71 42.04
N GLU A 17 6.74 5.62 41.59
CA GLU A 17 7.30 4.43 42.28
C GLU A 17 6.47 3.51 43.22
N VAL A 18 6.51 2.19 42.93
CA VAL A 18 6.67 1.08 43.90
C VAL A 18 7.53 -0.06 43.30
N LYS A 19 8.33 -0.72 44.17
CA LYS A 19 9.38 -1.71 43.89
C LYS A 19 9.09 -3.07 44.56
N GLU A 20 9.49 -4.18 43.89
CA GLU A 20 9.99 -5.52 44.34
C GLU A 20 9.14 -6.32 45.37
N ALA A 21 9.05 -7.65 45.49
CA ALA A 21 9.70 -8.90 44.99
C ALA A 21 8.61 -10.03 45.09
N ASP A 22 8.69 -11.24 44.52
CA ASP A 22 9.45 -12.39 45.02
C ASP A 22 9.38 -13.63 44.08
N ASP A 23 10.35 -14.53 44.26
CA ASP A 23 10.61 -15.77 43.54
C ASP A 23 9.60 -16.91 43.83
N GLU A 24 9.19 -17.67 42.82
CA GLU A 24 8.90 -19.11 43.02
C GLU A 24 9.33 -19.96 41.82
N TYR A 25 10.08 -21.00 42.16
CA TYR A 25 10.81 -21.96 41.34
C TYR A 25 9.87 -23.11 40.91
N SER A 26 9.87 -23.47 39.63
CA SER A 26 9.45 -24.81 39.20
C SER A 26 10.38 -25.33 38.12
N ASP A 27 11.26 -26.20 38.57
CA ASP A 27 12.07 -27.14 37.81
C ASP A 27 11.20 -28.36 37.50
N ASP A 28 11.02 -28.68 36.22
CA ASP A 28 10.77 -30.06 35.79
C ASP A 28 11.13 -30.21 34.30
N GLU A 29 11.92 -31.24 34.04
CA GLU A 29 12.60 -31.55 32.79
C GLU A 29 11.69 -32.24 31.75
N MET A 30 12.18 -32.23 30.51
CA MET A 30 12.31 -33.35 29.57
C MET A 30 11.79 -32.99 28.17
N THR A 31 12.77 -32.72 27.32
CA THR A 31 12.69 -32.73 25.86
C THR A 31 12.40 -34.15 25.37
N ASP A 32 11.26 -34.32 24.71
CA ASP A 32 11.01 -35.41 23.78
C ASP A 32 10.54 -34.74 22.48
N GLU A 33 11.50 -34.11 21.80
CA GLU A 33 11.35 -33.67 20.42
C GLU A 33 11.36 -34.92 19.54
N GLU A 34 10.21 -35.58 19.47
CA GLU A 34 9.88 -36.44 18.33
C GLU A 34 9.67 -35.49 17.15
N SER A 35 10.78 -35.13 16.50
CA SER A 35 10.79 -34.45 15.21
C SER A 35 10.23 -35.43 14.18
N SER A 36 8.91 -35.51 14.08
CA SER A 36 8.27 -35.98 12.87
C SER A 36 8.65 -35.01 11.77
N GLU A 37 9.63 -35.41 10.95
CA GLU A 37 9.93 -34.77 9.67
C GLU A 37 8.66 -34.90 8.81
N GLU A 38 7.76 -33.91 8.94
CA GLU A 38 6.69 -33.70 7.98
C GLU A 38 7.41 -33.27 6.69
N GLU A 39 7.59 -34.20 5.75
CA GLU A 39 7.97 -33.86 4.40
C GLU A 39 6.82 -33.05 3.80
N ASP A 40 6.94 -31.71 3.86
CA ASP A 40 6.07 -30.79 3.14
C ASP A 40 6.23 -31.08 1.63
N ASP A 41 5.36 -31.95 1.10
CA ASP A 41 5.15 -32.16 -0.33
C ASP A 41 4.50 -30.86 -0.90
N ASP A 42 5.31 -29.81 -1.04
CA ASP A 42 4.96 -28.58 -1.75
C ASP A 42 4.89 -28.91 -3.26
N ASP A 43 3.76 -29.47 -3.68
CA ASP A 43 3.37 -29.58 -5.09
C ASP A 43 3.07 -28.15 -5.62
N ASP A 44 4.14 -27.39 -5.90
CA ASP A 44 4.05 -26.07 -6.54
C ASP A 44 3.45 -26.21 -7.95
N GLU A 45 2.13 -26.01 -8.08
CA GLU A 45 1.46 -25.96 -9.39
C GLU A 45 1.76 -24.62 -10.10
N TYR A 46 2.63 -24.67 -11.11
CA TYR A 46 2.99 -23.48 -11.90
C TYR A 46 2.02 -23.24 -13.06
N ILE A 47 1.66 -21.97 -13.28
CA ILE A 47 0.90 -21.51 -14.46
C ILE A 47 1.86 -20.81 -15.42
N ASN A 48 1.88 -21.24 -16.68
CA ASN A 48 2.60 -20.54 -17.74
C ASN A 48 1.79 -19.35 -18.24
N ILE A 49 2.39 -18.16 -18.23
CA ILE A 49 1.76 -16.92 -18.68
C ILE A 49 2.61 -16.30 -19.79
N ASP A 50 2.00 -16.00 -20.94
CA ASP A 50 2.67 -15.21 -21.98
C ASP A 50 2.71 -13.72 -21.58
N VAL A 51 3.92 -13.25 -21.28
CA VAL A 51 4.18 -11.85 -20.90
C VAL A 51 3.74 -10.88 -22.00
N ASN A 52 3.75 -11.28 -23.26
CA ASN A 52 3.33 -10.44 -24.37
C ASN A 52 1.82 -10.17 -24.34
N GLU A 53 1.00 -11.14 -23.90
CA GLU A 53 -0.44 -10.96 -23.73
C GLU A 53 -0.76 -10.01 -22.57
N LEU A 54 0.06 -10.03 -21.50
CA LEU A 54 -0.07 -9.12 -20.37
C LEU A 54 0.34 -7.68 -20.69
N ARG A 55 1.25 -7.49 -21.64
CA ARG A 55 1.85 -6.18 -21.95
C ARG A 55 0.81 -5.11 -22.24
N GLY A 56 -0.27 -5.45 -22.94
CA GLY A 56 -1.35 -4.52 -23.27
C GLY A 56 -2.06 -3.93 -22.03
N ASN A 57 -2.14 -4.71 -20.95
CA ASN A 57 -2.76 -4.32 -19.69
C ASN A 57 -1.80 -3.52 -18.80
N LEU A 58 -0.49 -3.76 -18.92
CA LEU A 58 0.55 -3.13 -18.11
C LEU A 58 1.16 -1.87 -18.75
N THR A 59 0.60 -1.42 -19.88
CA THR A 59 1.07 -0.25 -20.63
C THR A 59 0.27 1.01 -20.32
N CYS A 60 0.95 2.10 -20.03
CA CYS A 60 0.35 3.40 -19.79
C CYS A 60 -0.16 4.02 -21.11
N LYS A 61 -1.43 4.43 -21.15
CA LYS A 61 -2.02 5.05 -22.34
C LYS A 61 -1.59 6.49 -22.63
N LEU A 62 -0.83 7.12 -21.73
CA LEU A 62 -0.31 8.49 -21.90
C LEU A 62 1.12 8.53 -22.45
N CYS A 63 1.97 7.55 -22.08
CA CYS A 63 3.37 7.51 -22.53
C CYS A 63 3.73 6.25 -23.34
N GLU A 64 2.78 5.33 -23.53
CA GLU A 64 2.93 4.08 -24.29
C GLU A 64 4.02 3.12 -23.74
N GLY A 65 4.58 3.42 -22.56
CA GLY A 65 5.52 2.57 -21.85
C GLY A 65 4.87 1.74 -20.74
N ILE A 66 5.62 0.81 -20.16
CA ILE A 66 5.19 0.07 -18.96
C ILE A 66 4.90 1.06 -17.82
N ILE A 67 3.79 0.85 -17.13
CA ILE A 67 3.35 1.72 -16.04
C ILE A 67 4.41 1.75 -14.92
N LYS A 68 4.67 2.94 -14.36
CA LYS A 68 5.56 3.15 -13.21
C LYS A 68 4.89 4.05 -12.17
N HIS A 69 5.03 3.71 -10.88
CA HIS A 69 4.36 4.40 -9.77
C HIS A 69 2.86 4.51 -10.05
N THR A 70 2.20 3.37 -10.12
CA THR A 70 0.85 3.24 -10.66
C THR A 70 -0.11 4.16 -9.91
N LYS A 71 -0.86 4.94 -10.69
CA LYS A 71 -2.03 5.68 -10.21
C LYS A 71 -3.27 5.24 -10.97
N ALA A 72 -4.34 5.00 -10.24
CA ALA A 72 -5.64 4.62 -10.78
C ALA A 72 -6.67 5.73 -10.54
N ILE A 73 -7.50 6.04 -11.55
CA ILE A 73 -8.61 6.97 -11.38
C ILE A 73 -9.71 6.29 -10.54
N LYS A 74 -10.17 6.95 -9.48
CA LYS A 74 -11.13 6.37 -8.52
C LYS A 74 -12.46 5.95 -9.14
N ASN A 75 -12.94 6.70 -10.13
CA ASN A 75 -14.27 6.47 -10.73
C ASN A 75 -14.29 5.34 -11.76
N CYS A 76 -13.17 5.08 -12.46
CA CYS A 76 -13.14 4.14 -13.58
C CYS A 76 -12.00 3.12 -13.53
N LEU A 77 -11.13 3.19 -12.52
CA LEU A 77 -10.00 2.29 -12.28
C LEU A 77 -9.01 2.14 -13.44
N HIS A 78 -9.00 3.08 -14.39
CA HIS A 78 -7.95 3.15 -15.41
C HIS A 78 -6.63 3.57 -14.79
N ARG A 79 -5.56 2.86 -15.17
CA ARG A 79 -4.23 2.96 -14.58
C ARG A 79 -3.24 3.65 -15.50
N PHE A 80 -2.37 4.46 -14.90
CA PHE A 80 -1.35 5.24 -15.59
C PHE A 80 -0.08 5.34 -14.75
N CYS A 81 1.03 5.75 -15.38
CA CYS A 81 2.20 6.19 -14.62
C CYS A 81 1.83 7.40 -13.75
N GLY A 82 2.33 7.45 -12.52
CA GLY A 82 2.03 8.52 -11.59
C GLY A 82 2.35 9.90 -12.17
N ALA A 83 3.56 10.07 -12.71
CA ALA A 83 3.97 11.32 -13.34
C ALA A 83 3.12 11.70 -14.58
N CYS A 84 2.62 10.71 -15.33
CA CYS A 84 1.83 10.98 -16.53
C CYS A 84 0.44 11.49 -16.18
N ILE A 85 -0.26 10.84 -15.26
CA ILE A 85 -1.61 11.27 -14.88
C ILE A 85 -1.59 12.55 -14.04
N ASP A 86 -0.56 12.75 -13.21
CA ASP A 86 -0.38 14.00 -12.48
C ASP A 86 -0.18 15.16 -13.45
N LYS A 87 0.67 14.99 -14.48
CA LYS A 87 0.84 15.98 -15.54
C LYS A 87 -0.49 16.26 -16.26
N TRP A 88 -1.22 15.22 -16.63
CA TRP A 88 -2.51 15.37 -17.33
C TRP A 88 -3.51 16.25 -16.56
N PHE A 89 -3.64 16.05 -15.25
CA PHE A 89 -4.50 16.88 -14.40
C PHE A 89 -3.92 18.27 -14.14
N ASN A 90 -2.59 18.41 -14.03
CA ASN A 90 -1.92 19.70 -13.88
C ASN A 90 -2.09 20.59 -15.12
N ASP A 91 -2.21 19.99 -16.31
CA ASP A 91 -2.52 20.67 -17.57
C ASP A 91 -3.99 21.17 -17.64
N GLY A 92 -4.79 20.93 -16.60
CA GLY A 92 -6.16 21.43 -16.45
C GLY A 92 -7.25 20.50 -16.98
N ASN A 93 -6.89 19.31 -17.46
CA ASN A 93 -7.85 18.31 -17.91
C ASN A 93 -8.66 17.76 -16.72
N LYS A 94 -9.94 17.46 -16.95
CA LYS A 94 -10.86 16.96 -15.91
C LYS A 94 -11.55 15.66 -16.30
N GLU A 95 -11.01 14.95 -17.27
CA GLU A 95 -11.57 13.71 -17.80
C GLU A 95 -10.52 12.61 -17.83
N CYS A 96 -10.97 11.37 -17.68
CA CYS A 96 -10.10 10.21 -17.84
C CYS A 96 -9.59 10.10 -19.29
N PRO A 97 -8.27 9.95 -19.53
CA PRO A 97 -7.71 9.81 -20.87
C PRO A 97 -8.21 8.60 -21.68
N VAL A 98 -8.77 7.58 -21.01
CA VAL A 98 -9.19 6.32 -21.64
C VAL A 98 -10.68 6.28 -21.92
N CYS A 99 -11.51 6.70 -20.96
CA CYS A 99 -12.96 6.53 -21.03
C CYS A 99 -13.75 7.84 -21.00
N GLY A 100 -13.10 8.99 -20.87
CA GLY A 100 -13.76 10.30 -20.82
C GLY A 100 -14.60 10.56 -19.57
N SER A 101 -14.57 9.67 -18.57
CA SER A 101 -15.33 9.89 -17.33
C SER A 101 -14.84 11.12 -16.57
N ASP A 102 -15.78 11.90 -16.06
CA ASP A 102 -15.51 13.09 -15.26
C ASP A 102 -14.67 12.78 -14.01
N CYS A 103 -13.63 13.59 -13.87
CA CYS A 103 -12.64 13.59 -12.79
C CYS A 103 -12.61 15.00 -12.17
N PRO A 104 -13.63 15.38 -11.37
CA PRO A 104 -13.84 16.78 -10.96
C PRO A 104 -12.77 17.33 -10.00
N ASN A 105 -11.99 16.46 -9.35
CA ASN A 105 -11.01 16.84 -8.33
C ASN A 105 -9.58 16.54 -8.79
N GLN A 106 -8.62 17.40 -8.40
CA GLN A 106 -7.18 17.15 -8.58
C GLN A 106 -6.69 15.87 -7.87
N HIS A 107 -7.45 15.37 -6.89
CA HIS A 107 -7.23 14.08 -6.21
C HIS A 107 -8.08 12.93 -6.78
N ALA A 108 -8.43 13.00 -8.07
CA ALA A 108 -9.23 11.97 -8.74
C ALA A 108 -8.49 10.62 -8.88
N SER A 109 -7.16 10.61 -8.83
CA SER A 109 -6.35 9.39 -8.85
C SER A 109 -5.77 9.02 -7.49
N LEU A 110 -5.68 7.72 -7.21
CA LEU A 110 -5.04 7.14 -6.03
C LEU A 110 -3.84 6.28 -6.46
N GLY A 111 -2.79 6.22 -5.65
CA GLY A 111 -1.68 5.29 -5.87
C GLY A 111 -2.11 3.82 -5.68
N ASP A 112 -1.64 2.93 -6.54
CA ASP A 112 -1.92 1.49 -6.53
C ASP A 112 -0.59 0.70 -6.44
N GLY A 113 -0.03 0.65 -5.23
CA GLY A 113 1.26 -0.03 -4.99
C GLY A 113 1.18 -1.56 -5.11
N ILE A 114 -0.02 -2.15 -5.05
CA ILE A 114 -0.21 -3.58 -5.32
C ILE A 114 0.02 -3.83 -6.82
N TYR A 115 -0.53 -2.97 -7.68
CA TYR A 115 -0.31 -3.08 -9.11
C TYR A 115 1.14 -2.89 -9.51
N ASP A 116 1.88 -2.03 -8.82
CA ASP A 116 3.33 -1.90 -9.01
C ASP A 116 4.08 -3.21 -8.72
N LYS A 117 3.67 -3.96 -7.69
CA LYS A 117 4.25 -5.28 -7.39
C LYS A 117 3.93 -6.29 -8.49
N ILE A 118 2.71 -6.26 -9.04
CA ILE A 118 2.33 -7.12 -10.16
C ILE A 118 3.20 -6.80 -11.38
N ILE A 119 3.36 -5.52 -11.71
CA ILE A 119 4.23 -5.10 -12.83
C ILE A 119 5.66 -5.57 -12.60
N ALA A 120 6.21 -5.41 -11.39
CA ALA A 120 7.58 -5.81 -11.06
C ALA A 120 7.81 -7.32 -11.18
N ALA A 121 6.79 -8.15 -10.95
CA ALA A 121 6.88 -9.60 -11.11
C ALA A 121 7.07 -10.03 -12.58
N PHE A 122 6.46 -9.31 -13.53
CA PHE A 122 6.53 -9.64 -14.96
C PHE A 122 7.58 -8.83 -15.73
N PHE A 123 7.89 -7.63 -15.27
CA PHE A 123 8.86 -6.71 -15.88
C PHE A 123 9.84 -6.22 -14.81
N PRO A 124 10.77 -7.09 -14.34
CA PRO A 124 11.82 -6.68 -13.44
C PRO A 124 12.67 -5.57 -14.09
N GLN A 125 12.89 -4.48 -13.35
CA GLN A 125 13.73 -3.35 -13.76
C GLN A 125 15.20 -3.62 -13.44
#